data_AF-A0A7X1AYQ7-F1
#
_entry.id   AF-A0A7X1AYQ7-F1
#
_cell.length_a   1.000
_cell.length_b   1.000
_cell.length_c   1.000
_cell.angle_alpha   90.00
_cell.angle_beta   90.00
_cell.angle_gamma   90.00
#
_symmetry.space_group_name_H-M   'P 1'
#
loop_
_entity.id
_entity.type
_entity.pdbx_description
1 polymer ?
#
loop_
_entity_poly.entity_id
_entity_poly.type
_entity_poly.pdbx_seq_one_letter_code
_entity_poly.pdbx_strand_id
1 'polypeptide(L)'
;MPRNRNKGLERILGRLEDLDEKNLTILVNRLVRDRHLLESVFDIIRDGILVLDADSVIQYSNAAAFGLLGLRRREIGHSNIWRRIPELSEALQIDPERNRRQHRSASCEIEIHYPETRVLQVYIVPMEEATEHDLGDGTVVVFSDLTEIKHSTEELIENERIASIMMLSAGVAHELGNPLNSLTIHLQLIRRQLEKLGDPEKTARTAKSLDICTREVDRLDGIITHFLAAVRPQPPDLRKIDPIAVLNDVLEVEENLFAERDINVTVDLDSIAPPIFADPDQLKQVYFNVLKNAVEAMPGGGSIRIRWRKDPRHVTLMFADTGEGIDSEDLAKVFQPYFTTKNTGNGLGMMVVQRIMRDHHGTIAIDSRPDQGTVVTLQFPAIDPERPLLEE
;
A
#
# COMPACT_ATOMS: atom_id res chain seq x y z
N MET A 1 31.40 -44.87 -4.87
CA MET A 1 31.35 -46.00 -3.93
C MET A 1 30.09 -45.87 -3.07
N PRO A 2 28.92 -46.39 -3.48
CA PRO A 2 27.70 -46.25 -2.70
C PRO A 2 27.70 -47.30 -1.58
N ARG A 3 27.73 -46.84 -0.33
CA ARG A 3 27.74 -47.68 0.87
C ARG A 3 26.31 -47.85 1.40
N ASN A 4 25.74 -49.03 1.12
CA ASN A 4 25.21 -49.92 2.15
C ASN A 4 24.01 -49.43 3.02
N ARG A 5 22.97 -48.79 2.45
CA ARG A 5 21.71 -48.47 3.18
C ARG A 5 20.55 -49.46 2.96
N ASN A 6 20.51 -50.26 1.88
CA ASN A 6 19.42 -51.22 1.62
C ASN A 6 19.47 -52.53 2.44
N LYS A 7 20.58 -52.84 3.13
CA LYS A 7 20.70 -54.10 3.90
C LYS A 7 19.80 -54.20 5.13
N GLY A 8 19.22 -53.10 5.60
CA GLY A 8 18.31 -53.08 6.74
C GLY A 8 16.90 -53.54 6.39
N LEU A 9 16.34 -52.97 5.31
CA LEU A 9 14.99 -53.29 4.82
C LEU A 9 14.94 -54.67 4.17
N GLU A 10 15.95 -55.07 3.38
CA GLU A 10 16.03 -56.44 2.82
C GLU A 10 16.14 -57.52 3.90
N ARG A 11 16.80 -57.24 5.03
CA ARG A 11 16.86 -58.15 6.19
C ARG A 11 15.55 -58.24 6.97
N ILE A 12 14.71 -57.20 6.90
CA ILE A 12 13.38 -57.18 7.52
C ILE A 12 12.37 -57.89 6.59
N LEU A 13 12.47 -57.67 5.28
CA LEU A 13 11.70 -58.36 4.24
C LEU A 13 12.03 -59.86 4.17
N GLY A 14 13.31 -60.24 4.25
CA GLY A 14 13.71 -61.65 4.35
C GLY A 14 13.39 -62.33 5.69
N ARG A 15 12.94 -61.57 6.70
CA ARG A 15 12.43 -62.08 7.98
C ARG A 15 10.91 -62.05 8.07
N LEU A 16 10.22 -61.43 7.11
CA LEU A 16 8.75 -61.40 7.07
C LEU A 16 8.16 -62.79 6.84
N GLU A 17 8.88 -63.68 6.16
CA GLU A 17 8.52 -65.10 6.00
C GLU A 17 8.67 -65.93 7.29
N ASP A 18 9.48 -65.44 8.25
CA ASP A 18 9.80 -66.11 9.53
C ASP A 18 9.11 -65.46 10.75
N LEU A 19 8.24 -64.47 10.54
CA LEU A 19 7.52 -63.82 11.64
C LEU A 19 6.34 -64.68 12.11
N ASP A 20 6.39 -65.15 13.35
CA ASP A 20 5.22 -65.69 14.04
C ASP A 20 4.03 -64.72 13.94
N GLU A 21 2.82 -65.25 13.76
CA GLU A 21 1.56 -64.50 13.61
C GLU A 21 1.39 -63.36 14.64
N LYS A 22 1.92 -63.57 15.85
CA LYS A 22 1.93 -62.61 16.96
C LYS A 22 2.80 -61.38 16.68
N ASN A 23 3.98 -61.55 16.08
CA ASN A 23 4.89 -60.45 15.77
C ASN A 23 4.41 -59.65 14.57
N LEU A 24 3.80 -60.31 13.57
CA LEU A 24 3.15 -59.64 12.45
C LEU A 24 2.00 -58.75 12.94
N THR A 25 1.18 -59.27 13.86
CA THR A 25 0.09 -58.52 14.49
C THR A 25 0.59 -57.29 15.25
N ILE A 26 1.71 -57.40 15.99
CA ILE A 26 2.32 -56.27 16.70
C ILE A 26 2.81 -55.20 15.71
N LEU A 27 3.46 -55.60 14.63
CA LEU A 27 4.00 -54.69 13.62
C LEU A 27 2.87 -53.94 12.90
N VAL A 28 1.83 -54.66 12.46
CA VAL A 28 0.65 -54.07 11.81
C VAL A 28 -0.03 -53.06 12.75
N ASN A 29 -0.26 -53.44 14.01
CA ASN A 29 -0.86 -52.53 15.00
C ASN A 29 0.00 -51.29 15.26
N ARG A 30 1.33 -51.41 15.23
CA ARG A 30 2.24 -50.27 15.37
C ARG A 30 2.13 -49.33 14.16
N LEU A 31 2.15 -49.86 12.94
CA LEU A 31 1.99 -49.05 11.72
C LEU A 31 0.65 -48.33 11.67
N VAL A 32 -0.44 -49.02 12.05
CA VAL A 32 -1.78 -48.43 12.16
C VAL A 32 -1.79 -47.30 13.19
N ARG A 33 -1.14 -47.49 14.35
CA ARG A 33 -1.04 -46.44 15.38
C ARG A 33 -0.25 -45.23 14.91
N ASP A 34 0.90 -45.45 14.28
CA ASP A 34 1.76 -44.37 13.79
C ASP A 34 1.05 -43.59 12.68
N ARG A 35 0.32 -44.28 11.78
CA ARG A 35 -0.53 -43.65 10.77
C ARG A 35 -1.63 -42.79 11.39
N HIS A 36 -2.37 -43.34 12.36
CA HIS A 36 -3.42 -42.57 13.04
C HIS A 36 -2.88 -41.35 13.79
N LEU A 37 -1.68 -41.45 14.37
CA LEU A 37 -1.03 -40.31 15.02
C LEU A 37 -0.74 -39.20 14.00
N LEU A 38 -0.15 -39.54 12.84
CA LEU A 38 0.14 -38.57 11.79
C LEU A 38 -1.15 -37.93 11.23
N GLU A 39 -2.17 -38.74 10.94
CA GLU A 39 -3.47 -38.23 10.49
C GLU A 39 -4.09 -37.28 11.52
N SER A 40 -4.01 -37.63 12.81
CA SER A 40 -4.54 -36.78 13.89
C SER A 40 -3.78 -35.45 14.02
N VAL A 41 -2.46 -35.46 13.86
CA VAL A 41 -1.64 -34.25 13.91
C VAL A 41 -2.01 -33.31 12.75
N PHE A 42 -2.14 -33.85 11.53
CA PHE A 42 -2.52 -33.04 10.37
C PHE A 42 -3.96 -32.53 10.44
N ASP A 43 -4.89 -33.28 11.04
CA ASP A 43 -6.29 -32.85 11.22
C ASP A 43 -6.46 -31.75 12.30
N ILE A 44 -5.50 -31.60 13.21
CA ILE A 44 -5.49 -30.49 14.20
C ILE A 44 -5.00 -29.18 13.58
N ILE A 45 -4.16 -29.25 12.54
CA ILE A 45 -3.63 -28.08 11.86
C ILE A 45 -4.77 -27.33 11.16
N ARG A 46 -4.84 -26.02 11.39
CA ARG A 46 -5.85 -25.13 10.80
C ARG A 46 -5.58 -24.82 9.33
N ASP A 47 -4.31 -24.84 8.93
CA ASP A 47 -3.94 -24.76 7.53
C ASP A 47 -4.41 -26.02 6.81
N GLY A 48 -4.94 -25.85 5.61
CA GLY A 48 -5.26 -26.99 4.79
C GLY A 48 -3.99 -27.55 4.15
N ILE A 49 -3.90 -28.87 4.15
CA ILE A 49 -2.76 -29.61 3.60
C ILE A 49 -3.32 -30.59 2.58
N LEU A 50 -2.77 -30.51 1.36
CA LEU A 50 -3.13 -31.35 0.24
C LEU A 50 -1.87 -31.99 -0.33
N VAL A 51 -1.90 -33.29 -0.60
CA VAL A 51 -0.83 -33.98 -1.32
C VAL A 51 -1.36 -34.45 -2.65
N LEU A 52 -0.63 -34.11 -3.71
CA LEU A 52 -0.96 -34.41 -5.10
C LEU A 52 0.09 -35.36 -5.66
N ASP A 53 -0.33 -36.30 -6.51
CA ASP A 53 0.61 -37.08 -7.32
C ASP A 53 1.10 -36.31 -8.57
N ALA A 54 1.85 -36.97 -9.44
CA ALA A 54 2.40 -36.40 -10.68
C ALA A 54 1.31 -35.94 -11.67
N ASP A 55 0.14 -36.58 -11.65
CA ASP A 55 -1.03 -36.25 -12.49
C ASP A 55 -2.00 -35.28 -11.80
N SER A 56 -1.59 -34.71 -10.66
CA SER A 56 -2.36 -33.73 -9.87
C SER A 56 -3.67 -34.29 -9.31
N VAL A 57 -3.71 -35.60 -9.09
CA VAL A 57 -4.80 -36.25 -8.36
C VAL A 57 -4.52 -36.16 -6.87
N ILE A 58 -5.58 -35.87 -6.11
CA ILE A 58 -5.49 -35.72 -4.66
C ILE A 58 -5.21 -37.08 -4.01
N GLN A 59 -4.03 -37.26 -3.43
CA GLN A 59 -3.64 -38.46 -2.68
C GLN A 59 -3.96 -38.33 -1.18
N TYR A 60 -3.85 -37.13 -0.64
CA TYR A 60 -4.14 -36.85 0.77
C TYR A 60 -4.72 -35.44 0.94
N SER A 61 -5.60 -35.29 1.93
CA SER A 61 -6.19 -34.03 2.36
C SER A 61 -6.49 -34.11 3.86
N ASN A 62 -6.06 -33.12 4.64
CA ASN A 62 -6.46 -33.01 6.04
C ASN A 62 -7.91 -32.48 6.19
N ALA A 63 -8.42 -32.48 7.41
CA ALA A 63 -9.76 -31.97 7.74
C ALA A 63 -9.96 -30.50 7.36
N ALA A 64 -8.97 -29.63 7.62
CA ALA A 64 -9.03 -28.21 7.28
C ALA A 64 -9.14 -27.98 5.77
N ALA A 65 -8.42 -28.78 4.97
CA ALA A 65 -8.48 -28.73 3.52
C ALA A 65 -9.88 -28.97 2.95
N PHE A 66 -10.62 -29.91 3.53
CA PHE A 66 -12.02 -30.16 3.14
C PHE A 66 -12.93 -28.97 3.42
N GLY A 67 -12.74 -28.30 4.56
CA GLY A 67 -13.55 -27.14 4.95
C GLY A 67 -13.27 -25.93 4.07
N LEU A 68 -11.99 -25.60 3.88
CA LEU A 68 -11.56 -24.41 3.12
C LEU A 68 -11.86 -24.52 1.62
N LEU A 69 -11.66 -25.70 1.03
CA LEU A 69 -11.83 -25.89 -0.42
C LEU A 69 -13.18 -26.52 -0.82
N GLY A 70 -14.03 -26.86 0.15
CA GLY A 70 -15.33 -27.50 -0.10
C GLY A 70 -15.24 -28.91 -0.71
N LEU A 71 -14.10 -29.58 -0.55
CA LEU A 71 -13.84 -30.92 -1.10
C LEU A 71 -14.64 -32.00 -0.35
N ARG A 72 -14.90 -33.13 -1.01
CA ARG A 72 -15.53 -34.31 -0.39
C ARG A 72 -14.54 -35.46 -0.32
N ARG A 73 -14.60 -36.27 0.76
CA ARG A 73 -13.72 -37.45 0.94
C ARG A 73 -13.68 -38.42 -0.25
N ARG A 74 -14.78 -38.56 -0.98
CA ARG A 74 -14.90 -39.42 -2.19
C ARG A 74 -14.04 -38.95 -3.38
N GLU A 75 -13.45 -37.76 -3.30
CA GLU A 75 -12.66 -37.14 -4.37
C GLU A 75 -11.17 -37.46 -4.24
N ILE A 76 -10.73 -37.97 -3.08
CA ILE A 76 -9.38 -38.52 -2.90
C ILE A 76 -9.20 -39.71 -3.87
N GLY A 77 -8.09 -39.71 -4.61
CA GLY A 77 -7.67 -40.73 -5.55
C GLY A 77 -8.40 -40.72 -6.90
N HIS A 78 -9.38 -39.84 -7.10
CA HIS A 78 -10.25 -39.86 -8.30
C HIS A 78 -10.35 -38.49 -9.00
N SER A 79 -10.23 -37.40 -8.25
CA SER A 79 -10.39 -36.04 -8.77
C SER A 79 -9.05 -35.34 -8.93
N ASN A 80 -8.90 -34.68 -10.08
CA ASN A 80 -7.80 -33.78 -10.35
C ASN A 80 -8.13 -32.36 -9.84
N ILE A 81 -7.18 -31.69 -9.18
CA ILE A 81 -7.41 -30.39 -8.51
C ILE A 81 -7.91 -29.32 -9.47
N TRP A 82 -7.38 -29.27 -10.69
CA TRP A 82 -7.61 -28.17 -11.64
C TRP A 82 -9.07 -28.09 -12.08
N ARG A 83 -9.77 -29.23 -12.05
CA ARG A 83 -11.21 -29.28 -12.36
C ARG A 83 -12.08 -28.72 -11.24
N ARG A 84 -11.56 -28.65 -10.02
CA ARG A 84 -12.30 -28.19 -8.85
C ARG A 84 -11.94 -26.77 -8.45
N ILE A 85 -10.68 -26.39 -8.61
CA ILE A 85 -10.15 -25.09 -8.18
C ILE A 85 -9.27 -24.56 -9.32
N PRO A 86 -9.86 -23.93 -10.34
CA PRO A 86 -9.12 -23.33 -11.44
C PRO A 86 -8.06 -22.33 -10.98
N GLU A 87 -8.33 -21.59 -9.90
CA GLU A 87 -7.44 -20.58 -9.31
C GLU A 87 -6.14 -21.22 -8.79
N LEU A 88 -6.23 -22.45 -8.27
CA LEU A 88 -5.06 -23.21 -7.85
C LEU A 88 -4.24 -23.68 -9.07
N SER A 89 -4.87 -23.91 -10.23
CA SER A 89 -4.21 -24.35 -11.47
C SER A 89 -3.30 -23.29 -12.07
N GLU A 90 -3.76 -22.05 -12.02
CA GLU A 90 -2.99 -20.90 -12.46
C GLU A 90 -1.79 -20.67 -11.52
N ALA A 91 -2.03 -20.75 -10.21
CA ALA A 91 -0.98 -20.66 -9.18
C ALA A 91 0.10 -21.74 -9.30
N LEU A 92 -0.27 -22.95 -9.70
CA LEU A 92 0.63 -24.08 -9.89
C LEU A 92 1.35 -24.08 -11.26
N GLN A 93 1.09 -23.07 -12.12
CA GLN A 93 1.66 -22.91 -13.47
C GLN A 93 1.60 -24.20 -14.31
N ILE A 94 0.49 -24.92 -14.20
CA ILE A 94 0.34 -26.18 -14.92
C ILE A 94 -0.18 -25.92 -16.31
N ASP A 95 0.71 -26.10 -17.28
CA ASP A 95 0.36 -26.10 -18.70
C ASP A 95 -0.50 -27.33 -19.00
N PRO A 96 -1.81 -27.16 -19.28
CA PRO A 96 -2.72 -28.27 -19.53
C PRO A 96 -2.37 -29.07 -20.79
N GLU A 97 -1.52 -28.55 -21.69
CA GLU A 97 -1.12 -29.24 -22.92
C GLU A 97 0.23 -29.96 -22.82
N ARG A 98 1.09 -29.59 -21.85
CA ARG A 98 2.46 -30.14 -21.75
C ARG A 98 2.74 -31.01 -20.54
N ASN A 99 1.86 -31.01 -19.53
CA ASN A 99 1.96 -31.84 -18.32
C ASN A 99 3.39 -31.85 -17.71
N ARG A 100 4.11 -30.73 -17.82
CA ARG A 100 5.49 -30.57 -17.31
C ARG A 100 5.52 -29.45 -16.29
N ARG A 101 5.74 -29.85 -15.03
CA ARG A 101 5.92 -28.96 -13.88
C ARG A 101 7.30 -28.33 -13.94
N GLN A 102 7.42 -27.05 -13.59
CA GLN A 102 8.68 -26.51 -13.11
C GLN A 102 8.79 -26.88 -11.63
N HIS A 103 9.79 -27.70 -11.25
CA HIS A 103 10.06 -28.08 -9.86
C HIS A 103 10.59 -26.87 -9.07
N ARG A 104 9.72 -25.91 -8.75
CA ARG A 104 10.06 -24.76 -7.92
C ARG A 104 9.01 -24.63 -6.82
N SER A 105 9.48 -24.43 -5.60
CA SER A 105 8.61 -23.99 -4.52
C SER A 105 8.07 -22.62 -4.86
N ALA A 106 6.76 -22.42 -4.67
CA ALA A 106 6.09 -21.16 -4.97
C ALA A 106 5.17 -20.76 -3.82
N SER A 107 5.01 -19.45 -3.62
CA SER A 107 4.03 -18.88 -2.71
C SER A 107 3.21 -17.83 -3.46
N CYS A 108 1.90 -17.90 -3.35
CA CYS A 108 0.99 -16.94 -3.95
C CYS A 108 -0.27 -16.77 -3.11
N GLU A 109 -0.96 -15.66 -3.30
CA GLU A 109 -2.30 -15.47 -2.77
C GLU A 109 -3.31 -15.80 -3.87
N ILE A 110 -4.37 -16.53 -3.52
CA ILE A 110 -5.50 -16.79 -4.40
C ILE A 110 -6.80 -16.39 -3.69
N GLU A 111 -7.78 -15.96 -4.47
CA GLU A 111 -9.13 -15.73 -4.00
C GLU A 111 -10.04 -16.83 -4.54
N ILE A 112 -10.64 -17.60 -3.63
CA ILE A 112 -11.62 -18.62 -4.00
C ILE A 112 -13.01 -18.11 -3.67
N HIS A 113 -13.99 -18.50 -4.49
CA HIS A 113 -15.38 -18.04 -4.35
C HIS A 113 -16.33 -19.15 -3.87
N TYR A 114 -15.83 -20.38 -3.76
CA TYR A 114 -16.58 -21.56 -3.33
C TYR A 114 -15.74 -22.37 -2.34
N PRO A 115 -16.33 -22.88 -1.23
CA PRO A 115 -17.74 -22.80 -0.85
C PRO A 115 -18.20 -21.42 -0.37
N GLU A 116 -17.27 -20.56 0.02
CA GLU A 116 -17.47 -19.16 0.41
C GLU A 116 -16.30 -18.34 -0.16
N THR A 117 -16.46 -17.02 -0.27
CA THR A 117 -15.37 -16.13 -0.66
C THR A 117 -14.28 -16.15 0.41
N ARG A 118 -13.07 -16.57 0.04
CA ARG A 118 -11.91 -16.63 0.95
C ARG A 118 -10.64 -16.22 0.23
N VAL A 119 -9.74 -15.56 0.96
CA VAL A 119 -8.39 -15.25 0.51
C VAL A 119 -7.43 -16.25 1.14
N LEU A 120 -6.79 -17.07 0.32
CA LEU A 120 -5.88 -18.11 0.76
C LEU A 120 -4.45 -17.79 0.35
N GLN A 121 -3.52 -17.90 1.29
CA GLN A 121 -2.10 -17.96 0.99
C GLN A 121 -1.73 -19.40 0.71
N VAL A 122 -1.24 -19.67 -0.49
CA VAL A 122 -0.90 -21.01 -0.97
C VAL A 122 0.60 -21.16 -1.02
N TYR A 123 1.11 -22.24 -0.43
CA TYR A 123 2.50 -22.67 -0.48
C TYR A 123 2.59 -24.00 -1.19
N ILE A 124 3.41 -24.05 -2.23
CA ILE A 124 3.59 -25.21 -3.08
C ILE A 124 4.99 -25.73 -2.83
N VAL A 125 5.10 -26.99 -2.41
CA VAL A 125 6.36 -27.65 -2.11
C VAL A 125 6.44 -28.96 -2.90
N PRO A 126 7.34 -29.07 -3.90
CA PRO A 126 7.56 -30.34 -4.58
C PRO A 126 8.21 -31.35 -3.61
N MET A 127 7.77 -32.60 -3.66
CA MET A 127 8.43 -33.70 -2.96
C MET A 127 9.47 -34.31 -3.89
N GLU A 128 10.75 -34.24 -3.50
CA GLU A 128 11.82 -34.97 -4.18
C GLU A 128 11.77 -36.46 -3.83
N GLU A 129 12.17 -37.27 -4.81
CA GLU A 129 12.17 -38.74 -4.80
C GLU A 129 12.99 -39.30 -3.61
N ALA A 130 12.31 -39.56 -2.49
CA ALA A 130 12.91 -40.22 -1.33
C ALA A 130 12.88 -41.74 -1.52
N THR A 131 13.74 -42.25 -2.42
CA THR A 131 14.20 -43.66 -2.53
C THR A 131 13.14 -44.77 -2.62
N GLU A 132 13.11 -45.45 -3.78
CA GLU A 132 12.71 -46.85 -4.05
C GLU A 132 11.33 -47.40 -3.62
N HIS A 133 10.43 -46.66 -2.98
CA HIS A 133 9.05 -47.13 -2.75
C HIS A 133 7.96 -46.06 -3.00
N ASP A 134 7.37 -46.14 -4.20
CA ASP A 134 6.00 -45.80 -4.64
C ASP A 134 5.32 -44.46 -4.30
N LEU A 135 5.95 -43.53 -3.59
CA LEU A 135 5.52 -42.13 -3.58
C LEU A 135 6.33 -41.39 -4.65
N GLY A 136 5.95 -41.56 -5.92
CA GLY A 136 6.53 -40.83 -7.06
C GLY A 136 6.35 -39.31 -6.96
N ASP A 137 6.93 -38.57 -7.91
CA ASP A 137 6.90 -37.11 -8.04
C ASP A 137 5.58 -36.48 -7.56
N GLY A 138 5.57 -36.00 -6.32
CA GLY A 138 4.40 -35.47 -5.64
C GLY A 138 4.54 -33.99 -5.32
N THR A 139 3.44 -33.33 -5.03
CA THR A 139 3.43 -31.93 -4.59
C THR A 139 2.59 -31.81 -3.33
N VAL A 140 3.18 -31.20 -2.29
CA VAL A 140 2.44 -30.76 -1.11
C VAL A 140 1.99 -29.34 -1.35
N VAL A 141 0.70 -29.09 -1.16
CA VAL A 141 0.10 -27.76 -1.20
C VAL A 141 -0.44 -27.47 0.18
N VAL A 142 0.09 -26.42 0.80
CA VAL A 142 -0.36 -25.91 2.10
C VAL A 142 -1.09 -24.60 1.86
N PHE A 143 -2.21 -24.39 2.55
CA PHE A 143 -3.01 -23.19 2.40
C PHE A 143 -3.45 -22.63 3.74
N SER A 144 -3.18 -21.34 3.93
CA SER A 144 -3.56 -20.58 5.12
C SER A 144 -4.66 -19.59 4.77
N ASP A 145 -5.71 -19.55 5.58
CA ASP A 145 -6.83 -18.63 5.40
C ASP A 145 -6.47 -17.24 5.94
N LEU A 146 -6.37 -16.25 5.05
CA LEU A 146 -6.08 -14.86 5.38
C LEU A 146 -7.33 -13.98 5.41
N THR A 147 -8.54 -14.55 5.23
CA THR A 147 -9.78 -13.79 5.05
C THR A 147 -10.09 -12.87 6.22
N GLU A 148 -10.02 -13.37 7.46
CA GLU A 148 -10.28 -12.57 8.68
C GLU A 148 -9.22 -11.48 8.88
N ILE A 149 -7.96 -11.77 8.55
CA ILE A 149 -6.86 -10.82 8.65
C ILE A 149 -7.03 -9.69 7.63
N LYS A 150 -7.39 -10.00 6.37
CA LYS A 150 -7.65 -8.97 5.35
C LYS A 150 -8.86 -8.13 5.71
N HIS A 151 -9.98 -8.73 6.12
CA HIS A 151 -11.17 -7.97 6.55
C HIS A 151 -10.87 -7.05 7.73
N SER A 152 -10.19 -7.53 8.77
CA SER A 152 -9.82 -6.69 9.91
C SER A 152 -8.89 -5.54 9.52
N THR A 153 -7.98 -5.79 8.57
CA THR A 153 -7.07 -4.76 8.04
C THR A 153 -7.84 -3.71 7.24
N GLU A 154 -8.76 -4.12 6.37
CA GLU A 154 -9.63 -3.23 5.60
C GLU A 154 -10.53 -2.39 6.50
N GLU A 155 -11.14 -3.00 7.52
CA GLU A 155 -11.95 -2.30 8.53
C GLU A 155 -11.11 -1.29 9.31
N LEU A 156 -9.87 -1.64 9.69
CA LEU A 156 -8.97 -0.71 10.36
C LEU A 156 -8.65 0.48 9.47
N ILE A 157 -8.33 0.24 8.19
CA ILE A 157 -8.05 1.29 7.20
C ILE A 157 -9.26 2.21 7.05
N GLU A 158 -10.47 1.66 6.92
CA GLU A 158 -11.70 2.45 6.77
C GLU A 158 -12.03 3.22 8.06
N ASN A 159 -11.77 2.66 9.24
CA ASN A 159 -11.95 3.35 10.52
C ASN A 159 -10.95 4.49 10.71
N GLU A 160 -9.67 4.28 10.40
CA GLU A 160 -8.65 5.35 10.37
C GLU A 160 -9.03 6.45 9.38
N ARG A 161 -9.60 6.07 8.24
CA ARG A 161 -10.10 7.00 7.23
C ARG A 161 -11.28 7.82 7.74
N ILE A 162 -12.30 7.19 8.34
CA ILE A 162 -13.45 7.89 8.93
C ILE A 162 -13.00 8.84 10.03
N ALA A 163 -12.08 8.41 10.89
CA ALA A 163 -11.50 9.25 11.94
C ALA A 163 -10.76 10.46 11.35
N SER A 164 -10.01 10.27 10.26
CA SER A 164 -9.32 11.35 9.53
C SER A 164 -10.32 12.33 8.93
N ILE A 165 -11.40 11.84 8.29
CA ILE A 165 -12.47 12.69 7.72
C ILE A 165 -13.23 13.46 8.82
N MET A 166 -13.49 12.84 9.97
CA MET A 166 -14.15 13.51 11.11
C MET A 166 -13.27 14.61 11.70
N MET A 167 -11.97 14.36 11.88
CA MET A 167 -11.01 15.40 12.27
C MET A 167 -10.96 16.53 11.23
N LEU A 168 -10.95 16.18 9.94
CA LEU A 168 -11.01 17.14 8.85
C LEU A 168 -12.30 17.98 8.89
N SER A 169 -13.45 17.38 9.17
CA SER A 169 -14.73 18.08 9.14
C SER A 169 -14.85 19.17 10.20
N ALA A 170 -14.26 18.99 11.39
CA ALA A 170 -14.30 19.97 12.48
C ALA A 170 -13.51 21.25 12.14
N GLY A 171 -12.32 21.12 11.53
CA GLY A 171 -11.54 22.27 11.10
C GLY A 171 -12.12 22.97 9.88
N VAL A 172 -12.69 22.23 8.90
CA VAL A 172 -13.45 22.85 7.80
C VAL A 172 -14.62 23.65 8.34
N ALA A 173 -15.40 23.11 9.29
CA ALA A 173 -16.54 23.85 9.84
C ALA A 173 -16.10 25.18 10.48
N HIS A 174 -14.96 25.20 11.17
CA HIS A 174 -14.39 26.40 11.76
C HIS A 174 -13.87 27.38 10.70
N GLU A 175 -13.15 26.88 9.69
CA GLU A 175 -12.60 27.69 8.60
C GLU A 175 -13.66 28.20 7.62
N LEU A 176 -14.80 27.52 7.44
CA LEU A 176 -15.96 28.03 6.70
C LEU A 176 -16.72 29.08 7.52
N GLY A 177 -16.78 28.93 8.86
CA GLY A 177 -17.47 29.86 9.75
C GLY A 177 -16.89 31.27 9.70
N ASN A 178 -15.57 31.39 9.61
CA ASN A 178 -14.85 32.67 9.57
C ASN A 178 -15.20 33.56 8.35
N PRO A 179 -15.03 33.11 7.09
CA PRO A 179 -15.41 33.86 5.89
C PRO A 179 -16.91 34.11 5.82
N LEU A 180 -17.76 33.16 6.26
CA LEU A 180 -19.22 33.37 6.33
C LEU A 180 -19.62 34.49 7.31
N ASN A 181 -18.94 34.58 8.46
CA ASN A 181 -19.16 35.67 9.41
C ASN A 181 -18.65 37.01 8.86
N SER A 182 -17.48 37.01 8.21
CA SER A 182 -16.93 38.18 7.50
C SER A 182 -17.90 38.70 6.43
N LEU A 183 -18.39 37.81 5.56
CA LEU A 183 -19.43 38.09 4.56
C LEU A 183 -20.67 38.71 5.20
N THR A 184 -21.16 38.13 6.29
CA THR A 184 -22.34 38.64 7.01
C THR A 184 -22.13 40.07 7.49
N ILE A 185 -20.97 40.38 8.08
CA ILE A 185 -20.62 41.74 8.55
C ILE A 185 -20.55 42.71 7.37
N HIS A 186 -19.87 42.34 6.29
CA HIS A 186 -19.72 43.22 5.13
C HIS A 186 -21.04 43.45 4.37
N LEU A 187 -21.90 42.43 4.25
CA LEU A 187 -23.25 42.59 3.72
C LEU A 187 -24.12 43.50 4.61
N GLN A 188 -24.00 43.41 5.94
CA GLN A 188 -24.67 44.34 6.86
C GLN A 188 -24.17 45.78 6.71
N LEU A 189 -22.87 45.99 6.49
CA LEU A 189 -22.28 47.30 6.23
C LEU A 189 -22.79 47.89 4.90
N ILE A 190 -22.83 47.08 3.85
CA ILE A 190 -23.39 47.45 2.55
C ILE A 190 -24.87 47.86 2.69
N ARG A 191 -25.67 47.07 3.41
CA ARG A 191 -27.10 47.38 3.66
C ARG A 191 -27.29 48.72 4.37
N ARG A 192 -26.52 49.00 5.43
CA ARG A 192 -26.56 50.27 6.17
C ARG A 192 -26.13 51.47 5.32
N GLN A 193 -25.26 51.26 4.34
CA GLN A 193 -24.80 52.31 3.42
C GLN A 193 -25.85 52.59 2.33
N LEU A 194 -26.52 51.54 1.82
CA LEU A 194 -27.62 51.67 0.86
C LEU A 194 -28.84 52.38 1.44
N GLU A 195 -29.11 52.26 2.74
CA GLU A 195 -30.17 53.01 3.44
C GLU A 195 -29.94 54.54 3.48
N LYS A 196 -28.76 55.04 3.07
CA LYS A 196 -28.37 56.46 3.12
C LYS A 196 -27.66 56.93 1.83
N LEU A 197 -28.31 56.72 0.68
CA LEU A 197 -27.83 57.10 -0.66
C LEU A 197 -27.63 58.63 -0.83
N GLY A 198 -26.52 59.03 -1.48
CA GLY A 198 -26.27 60.42 -1.90
C GLY A 198 -24.83 60.95 -1.85
N ASP A 199 -23.83 60.13 -1.46
CA ASP A 199 -22.46 60.61 -1.20
C ASP A 199 -21.39 59.76 -1.94
N PRO A 200 -20.49 60.38 -2.75
CA PRO A 200 -19.42 59.68 -3.47
C PRO A 200 -18.46 58.90 -2.56
N GLU A 201 -18.15 59.40 -1.37
CA GLU A 201 -17.23 58.72 -0.44
C GLU A 201 -17.81 57.39 0.07
N LYS A 202 -19.14 57.31 0.17
CA LYS A 202 -19.84 56.08 0.59
C LYS A 202 -19.87 55.02 -0.52
N THR A 203 -19.94 55.45 -1.78
CA THR A 203 -19.86 54.54 -2.94
C THR A 203 -18.54 53.77 -2.95
N ALA A 204 -17.42 54.45 -2.63
CA ALA A 204 -16.11 53.81 -2.50
C ALA A 204 -16.05 52.81 -1.31
N ARG A 205 -16.71 53.11 -0.18
CA ARG A 205 -16.78 52.19 0.97
C ARG A 205 -17.66 50.97 0.71
N THR A 206 -18.72 51.14 -0.08
CA THR A 206 -19.57 50.03 -0.53
C THR A 206 -18.80 49.12 -1.50
N ALA A 207 -18.09 49.70 -2.47
CA ALA A 207 -17.23 48.95 -3.39
C ALA A 207 -16.16 48.13 -2.64
N LYS A 208 -15.47 48.75 -1.67
CA LYS A 208 -14.48 48.04 -0.84
C LYS A 208 -15.10 46.89 -0.02
N SER A 209 -16.31 47.05 0.47
CA SER A 209 -17.00 45.99 1.22
C SER A 209 -17.43 44.86 0.29
N LEU A 210 -17.82 45.17 -0.95
CA LEU A 210 -18.14 44.20 -1.99
C LEU A 210 -16.88 43.40 -2.39
N ASP A 211 -15.73 44.06 -2.57
CA ASP A 211 -14.45 43.39 -2.86
C ASP A 211 -14.00 42.46 -1.74
N ILE A 212 -14.32 42.78 -0.48
CA ILE A 212 -14.04 41.87 0.64
C ILE A 212 -14.98 40.67 0.56
N CYS A 213 -16.27 40.87 0.32
CA CYS A 213 -17.20 39.75 0.13
C CYS A 213 -16.76 38.81 -1.00
N THR A 214 -16.38 39.35 -2.17
CA THR A 214 -15.92 38.53 -3.30
C THR A 214 -14.71 37.68 -2.91
N ARG A 215 -13.71 38.27 -2.24
CA ARG A 215 -12.53 37.53 -1.78
C ARG A 215 -12.84 36.45 -0.75
N GLU A 216 -13.80 36.66 0.14
CA GLU A 216 -14.22 35.64 1.10
C GLU A 216 -15.01 34.50 0.43
N VAL A 217 -15.74 34.77 -0.66
CA VAL A 217 -16.37 33.74 -1.50
C VAL A 217 -15.31 32.90 -2.21
N ASP A 218 -14.31 33.54 -2.82
CA ASP A 218 -13.19 32.84 -3.48
C ASP A 218 -12.42 31.95 -2.46
N ARG A 219 -12.25 32.46 -1.24
CA ARG A 219 -11.64 31.69 -0.13
C ARG A 219 -12.49 30.48 0.26
N LEU A 220 -13.80 30.63 0.39
CA LEU A 220 -14.72 29.52 0.69
C LEU A 220 -14.65 28.42 -0.38
N ASP A 221 -14.65 28.82 -1.66
CA ASP A 221 -14.56 27.89 -2.79
C ASP A 221 -13.23 27.13 -2.78
N GLY A 222 -12.14 27.83 -2.46
CA GLY A 222 -10.83 27.22 -2.23
C GLY A 222 -10.83 26.20 -1.08
N ILE A 223 -11.43 26.52 0.07
CA ILE A 223 -11.51 25.59 1.22
C ILE A 223 -12.29 24.31 0.83
N ILE A 224 -13.44 24.47 0.17
CA ILE A 224 -14.28 23.34 -0.26
C ILE A 224 -13.54 22.47 -1.28
N THR A 225 -12.87 23.09 -2.25
CA THR A 225 -12.11 22.36 -3.28
C THR A 225 -10.96 21.55 -2.67
N HIS A 226 -10.17 22.16 -1.78
CA HIS A 226 -9.08 21.45 -1.10
C HIS A 226 -9.60 20.35 -0.16
N PHE A 227 -10.72 20.56 0.53
CA PHE A 227 -11.34 19.54 1.37
C PHE A 227 -11.84 18.35 0.54
N LEU A 228 -12.55 18.61 -0.57
CA LEU A 228 -13.02 17.54 -1.45
C LEU A 228 -11.85 16.76 -2.08
N ALA A 229 -10.75 17.43 -2.42
CA ALA A 229 -9.52 16.77 -2.85
C ALA A 229 -8.90 15.92 -1.74
N ALA A 230 -8.89 16.40 -0.50
CA ALA A 230 -8.39 15.66 0.66
C ALA A 230 -9.27 14.46 1.06
N VAL A 231 -10.56 14.47 0.73
CA VAL A 231 -11.53 13.42 1.13
C VAL A 231 -11.79 12.39 0.03
N ARG A 232 -11.67 12.76 -1.26
CA ARG A 232 -11.84 11.79 -2.35
C ARG A 232 -10.61 10.90 -2.50
N PRO A 233 -10.76 9.56 -2.48
CA PRO A 233 -9.75 8.66 -3.01
C PRO A 233 -9.94 8.52 -4.52
N GLN A 234 -8.89 8.83 -5.28
CA GLN A 234 -8.64 8.07 -6.49
C GLN A 234 -7.48 7.13 -6.16
N PRO A 235 -7.64 5.81 -6.28
CA PRO A 235 -6.50 4.92 -6.21
C PRO A 235 -5.46 5.42 -7.23
N PRO A 236 -4.19 5.56 -6.85
CA PRO A 236 -3.18 6.14 -7.73
C PRO A 236 -3.02 5.24 -8.95
N ASP A 237 -3.02 5.85 -10.13
CA ASP A 237 -2.68 5.15 -11.37
C ASP A 237 -1.15 5.12 -11.47
N LEU A 238 -0.55 4.14 -10.76
CA LEU A 238 0.90 4.01 -10.66
C LEU A 238 1.48 3.63 -12.02
N ARG A 239 2.22 4.58 -12.61
CA ARG A 239 2.92 4.36 -13.88
C ARG A 239 4.40 4.64 -13.71
N LYS A 240 5.21 3.96 -14.51
CA LYS A 240 6.64 4.24 -14.57
C LYS A 240 6.85 5.59 -15.27
N ILE A 241 7.27 6.60 -14.51
CA ILE A 241 7.42 7.97 -14.98
C ILE A 241 8.79 8.56 -14.64
N ASP A 242 9.16 9.62 -15.35
CA ASP A 242 10.30 10.47 -15.01
C ASP A 242 9.85 11.54 -13.99
N PRO A 243 10.33 11.49 -12.73
CA PRO A 243 9.94 12.47 -11.71
C PRO A 243 10.39 13.89 -12.06
N ILE A 244 11.45 14.06 -12.87
CA ILE A 244 11.97 15.37 -13.28
C ILE A 244 11.08 16.02 -14.33
N ALA A 245 10.52 15.24 -15.25
CA ALA A 245 9.55 15.76 -16.20
C ALA A 245 8.33 16.36 -15.48
N VAL A 246 7.82 15.64 -14.48
CA VAL A 246 6.70 16.12 -13.65
C VAL A 246 7.08 17.36 -12.83
N LEU A 247 8.29 17.39 -12.29
CA LEU A 247 8.79 18.56 -11.55
C LEU A 247 8.89 19.79 -12.46
N ASN A 248 9.41 19.64 -13.68
CA ASN A 248 9.55 20.73 -14.63
C ASN A 248 8.19 21.34 -15.01
N ASP A 249 7.15 20.52 -15.23
CA ASP A 249 5.79 21.01 -15.47
C ASP A 249 5.30 21.93 -14.33
N VAL A 250 5.60 21.57 -13.08
CA VAL A 250 5.18 22.38 -11.91
C VAL A 250 6.03 23.65 -11.80
N LEU A 251 7.34 23.57 -12.06
CA LEU A 251 8.23 24.73 -12.02
C LEU A 251 7.87 25.76 -13.09
N GLU A 252 7.46 25.32 -14.29
CA GLU A 252 7.04 26.21 -15.38
C GLU A 252 5.75 26.98 -15.03
N VAL A 253 4.78 26.31 -14.40
CA VAL A 253 3.54 26.96 -13.96
C VAL A 253 3.79 28.02 -12.86
N GLU A 254 4.73 27.74 -11.96
CA GLU A 254 5.04 28.60 -10.81
C GLU A 254 6.16 29.64 -11.09
N GLU A 255 6.71 29.68 -12.31
CA GLU A 255 7.86 30.55 -12.66
C GLU A 255 7.58 32.03 -12.34
N ASN A 256 6.38 32.52 -12.68
CA ASN A 256 5.97 33.89 -12.40
C ASN A 256 5.94 34.18 -10.90
N LEU A 257 5.47 33.23 -10.09
CA LEU A 257 5.41 33.38 -8.63
C LEU A 257 6.82 33.44 -8.02
N PHE A 258 7.73 32.58 -8.48
CA PHE A 258 9.12 32.61 -8.01
C PHE A 258 9.82 33.93 -8.35
N ALA A 259 9.60 34.44 -9.57
CA ALA A 259 10.15 35.72 -10.00
C ALA A 259 9.58 36.91 -9.20
N GLU A 260 8.27 36.93 -8.95
CA GLU A 260 7.63 37.97 -8.13
C GLU A 260 8.12 37.97 -6.67
N ARG A 261 8.55 36.82 -6.16
CA ARG A 261 9.00 36.61 -4.78
C ARG A 261 10.52 36.57 -4.59
N ASP A 262 11.30 36.82 -5.64
CA ASP A 262 12.77 36.76 -5.62
C ASP A 262 13.30 35.40 -5.09
N ILE A 263 12.70 34.30 -5.58
CA ILE A 263 13.07 32.93 -5.23
C ILE A 263 13.91 32.32 -6.36
N ASN A 264 15.14 31.90 -6.05
CA ASN A 264 16.00 31.19 -6.99
C ASN A 264 15.88 29.67 -6.81
N VAL A 265 15.37 28.96 -7.82
CA VAL A 265 15.25 27.50 -7.80
C VAL A 265 16.44 26.87 -8.54
N THR A 266 17.15 25.99 -7.86
CA THR A 266 18.31 25.26 -8.41
C THR A 266 18.06 23.75 -8.38
N VAL A 267 18.18 23.09 -9.52
CA VAL A 267 18.02 21.64 -9.65
C VAL A 267 19.40 21.04 -9.91
N ASP A 268 19.98 20.39 -8.91
CA ASP A 268 21.31 19.78 -8.99
C ASP A 268 21.21 18.41 -9.71
N LEU A 269 21.53 18.42 -11.02
CA LEU A 269 21.48 17.26 -11.93
C LEU A 269 22.77 16.42 -11.93
N ASP A 270 23.33 16.10 -10.77
CA ASP A 270 24.61 15.35 -10.69
C ASP A 270 24.55 13.95 -11.33
N SER A 271 23.34 13.42 -11.64
CA SER A 271 23.12 12.18 -12.39
C SER A 271 21.71 12.13 -12.99
N ILE A 272 21.47 11.36 -14.07
CA ILE A 272 20.11 11.18 -14.62
C ILE A 272 19.19 10.60 -13.55
N ALA A 273 18.06 11.27 -13.27
CA ALA A 273 17.09 10.80 -12.29
C ALA A 273 16.51 9.45 -12.72
N PRO A 274 16.48 8.44 -11.84
CA PRO A 274 15.85 7.17 -12.17
C PRO A 274 14.33 7.34 -12.25
N PRO A 275 13.67 6.58 -13.13
CA PRO A 275 12.21 6.56 -13.16
C PRO A 275 11.64 5.96 -11.88
N ILE A 276 10.46 6.43 -11.48
CA ILE A 276 9.70 5.95 -10.32
C ILE A 276 8.32 5.46 -10.75
N PHE A 277 7.68 4.64 -9.93
CA PHE A 277 6.27 4.27 -10.09
C PHE A 277 5.41 5.27 -9.32
N ALA A 278 4.71 6.14 -10.05
CA ALA A 278 3.85 7.13 -9.44
C ALA A 278 2.72 7.57 -10.38
N ASP A 279 1.65 8.06 -9.78
CA ASP A 279 0.59 8.79 -10.46
C ASP A 279 1.09 10.21 -10.77
N PRO A 280 1.16 10.62 -12.05
CA PRO A 280 1.68 11.93 -12.43
C PRO A 280 0.92 13.09 -11.81
N ASP A 281 -0.42 13.02 -11.73
CA ASP A 281 -1.24 14.13 -11.27
C ASP A 281 -1.15 14.29 -9.75
N GLN A 282 -1.10 13.17 -9.02
CA GLN A 282 -0.86 13.19 -7.58
C GLN A 282 0.56 13.65 -7.25
N LEU A 283 1.56 13.26 -8.05
CA LEU A 283 2.93 13.72 -7.86
C LEU A 283 3.09 15.22 -8.13
N LYS A 284 2.40 15.78 -9.14
CA LYS A 284 2.30 17.24 -9.35
C LYS A 284 1.77 17.94 -8.11
N GLN A 285 0.72 17.38 -7.49
CA GLN A 285 0.13 17.93 -6.28
C GLN A 285 1.11 17.89 -5.09
N VAL A 286 1.92 16.84 -4.97
CA VAL A 286 2.98 16.76 -3.97
C VAL A 286 4.01 17.88 -4.16
N TYR A 287 4.56 18.02 -5.37
CA TYR A 287 5.55 19.05 -5.67
C TYR A 287 5.00 20.45 -5.47
N PHE A 288 3.78 20.71 -5.95
CA PHE A 288 3.12 22.00 -5.76
C PHE A 288 3.01 22.37 -4.27
N ASN A 289 2.53 21.45 -3.42
CA ASN A 289 2.37 21.72 -1.98
C ASN A 289 3.72 21.95 -1.29
N VAL A 290 4.75 21.18 -1.63
CA VAL A 290 6.10 21.35 -1.06
C VAL A 290 6.72 22.67 -1.49
N LEU A 291 6.68 23.00 -2.79
CA LEU A 291 7.24 24.24 -3.33
C LEU A 291 6.50 25.47 -2.80
N LYS A 292 5.17 25.44 -2.77
CA LYS A 292 4.37 26.50 -2.18
C LYS A 292 4.72 26.76 -0.72
N ASN A 293 4.88 25.69 0.07
CA ASN A 293 5.27 25.80 1.47
C ASN A 293 6.65 26.45 1.64
N ALA A 294 7.60 26.11 0.77
CA ALA A 294 8.94 26.71 0.74
C ALA A 294 8.91 28.21 0.40
N VAL A 295 8.17 28.60 -0.66
CA VAL A 295 8.03 30.02 -1.06
C VAL A 295 7.42 30.85 0.07
N GLU A 296 6.36 30.34 0.71
CA GLU A 296 5.70 31.03 1.81
C GLU A 296 6.59 31.19 3.05
N ALA A 297 7.57 30.29 3.25
CA ALA A 297 8.55 30.39 4.35
C ALA A 297 9.69 31.38 4.05
N MET A 298 9.73 31.98 2.85
CA MET A 298 10.75 32.92 2.38
C MET A 298 10.13 34.25 1.93
N PRO A 299 9.48 35.02 2.82
CA PRO A 299 8.78 36.26 2.44
C PRO A 299 9.72 37.36 1.90
N GLY A 300 11.02 37.30 2.21
CA GLY A 300 12.04 38.25 1.77
C GLY A 300 12.89 37.77 0.59
N GLY A 301 12.47 36.71 -0.11
CA GLY A 301 13.29 36.04 -1.12
C GLY A 301 14.19 34.94 -0.53
N GLY A 302 14.85 34.17 -1.39
CA GLY A 302 15.66 33.05 -0.97
C GLY A 302 15.98 32.06 -2.08
N SER A 303 16.36 30.83 -1.71
CA SER A 303 16.68 29.79 -2.69
C SER A 303 16.09 28.44 -2.31
N ILE A 304 15.61 27.72 -3.32
CA ILE A 304 15.19 26.32 -3.22
C ILE A 304 16.22 25.49 -3.98
N ARG A 305 16.74 24.45 -3.33
CA ARG A 305 17.64 23.47 -3.94
C ARG A 305 16.98 22.11 -3.98
N ILE A 306 16.89 21.55 -5.18
CA ILE A 306 16.28 20.25 -5.42
C ILE A 306 17.38 19.27 -5.82
N ARG A 307 17.44 18.14 -5.12
CA ARG A 307 18.40 17.05 -5.35
C ARG A 307 17.70 15.71 -5.36
N TRP A 308 18.32 14.71 -5.98
CA TRP A 308 17.93 13.32 -5.80
C TRP A 308 19.10 12.43 -5.46
N ARG A 309 18.75 11.26 -4.93
CA ARG A 309 19.66 10.16 -4.70
C ARG A 309 18.96 8.86 -5.02
N LYS A 310 19.68 7.93 -5.65
CA LYS A 310 19.24 6.55 -5.81
C LYS A 310 20.02 5.65 -4.86
N ASP A 311 19.31 4.77 -4.17
CA ASP A 311 19.88 3.59 -3.55
C ASP A 311 19.21 2.32 -4.13
N PRO A 312 19.67 1.11 -3.81
CA PRO A 312 19.11 -0.12 -4.38
C PRO A 312 17.61 -0.33 -4.10
N ARG A 313 17.07 0.30 -3.05
CA ARG A 313 15.68 0.11 -2.61
C ARG A 313 14.80 1.32 -2.85
N HIS A 314 15.36 2.54 -2.88
CA HIS A 314 14.60 3.77 -2.96
C HIS A 314 15.21 4.80 -3.91
N VAL A 315 14.32 5.63 -4.45
CA VAL A 315 14.61 6.90 -5.11
C VAL A 315 14.19 8.02 -4.17
N THR A 316 15.15 8.83 -3.75
CA THR A 316 14.93 9.94 -2.81
C THR A 316 15.02 11.27 -3.55
N LEU A 317 14.02 12.14 -3.38
CA LEU A 317 14.04 13.55 -3.80
C LEU A 317 14.09 14.44 -2.55
N MET A 318 14.92 15.47 -2.58
CA MET A 318 15.12 16.40 -1.47
C MET A 318 14.89 17.82 -1.96
N PHE A 319 14.02 18.56 -1.26
CA PHE A 319 13.72 19.96 -1.47
C PHE A 319 14.23 20.73 -0.25
N ALA A 320 15.27 21.54 -0.44
CA ALA A 320 15.86 22.34 0.64
C ALA A 320 15.60 23.83 0.38
N ASP A 321 14.91 24.50 1.28
CA ASP A 321 14.72 25.95 1.26
C ASP A 321 15.64 26.68 2.25
N THR A 322 15.73 27.99 2.10
CA THR A 322 16.46 28.89 3.01
C THR A 322 15.51 29.79 3.80
N GLY A 323 14.31 29.29 4.12
CA GLY A 323 13.29 30.04 4.84
C GLY A 323 13.53 30.15 6.34
N GLU A 324 12.51 30.64 7.05
CA GLU A 324 12.51 30.83 8.51
C GLU A 324 12.62 29.51 9.31
N GLY A 325 12.39 28.37 8.67
CA GLY A 325 12.41 27.06 9.32
C GLY A 325 11.17 26.80 10.19
N ILE A 326 11.21 25.71 10.96
CA ILE A 326 10.10 25.24 11.82
C ILE A 326 10.67 24.94 13.21
N ASP A 327 9.98 25.40 14.25
CA ASP A 327 10.30 25.06 15.64
C ASP A 327 10.10 23.57 15.92
N SER A 328 10.92 23.01 16.82
CA SER A 328 10.89 21.57 17.12
C SER A 328 9.55 21.07 17.65
N GLU A 329 8.80 21.91 18.35
CA GLU A 329 7.46 21.57 18.87
C GLU A 329 6.40 21.48 17.77
N ASP A 330 6.58 22.25 16.70
CA ASP A 330 5.66 22.36 15.58
C ASP A 330 5.98 21.35 14.48
N LEU A 331 7.25 20.94 14.36
CA LEU A 331 7.70 19.89 13.45
C LEU A 331 6.99 18.55 13.72
N ALA A 332 6.67 18.25 14.98
CA ALA A 332 5.90 17.06 15.36
C ALA A 332 4.42 17.11 14.90
N LYS A 333 3.90 18.31 14.59
CA LYS A 333 2.50 18.56 14.24
C LYS A 333 2.31 18.90 12.76
N VAL A 334 3.38 19.03 11.97
CA VAL A 334 3.34 19.49 10.57
C VAL A 334 2.45 18.65 9.65
N PHE A 335 2.23 17.38 9.98
CA PHE A 335 1.34 16.48 9.25
C PHE A 335 -0.08 16.43 9.82
N GLN A 336 -0.33 17.07 10.97
CA GLN A 336 -1.65 17.13 11.57
C GLN A 336 -2.57 18.04 10.73
N PRO A 337 -3.82 17.63 10.50
CA PRO A 337 -4.77 18.45 9.76
C PRO A 337 -4.98 19.82 10.44
N TYR A 338 -5.06 20.89 9.64
CA TYR A 338 -5.26 22.29 10.07
C TYR A 338 -4.14 22.87 10.94
N PHE A 339 -3.06 22.14 11.14
CA PHE A 339 -1.91 22.70 11.79
C PHE A 339 -1.17 23.63 10.81
N THR A 340 -1.09 24.91 11.16
CA THR A 340 -0.37 25.93 10.39
C THR A 340 0.08 27.03 11.35
N THR A 341 1.32 27.48 11.19
CA THR A 341 1.85 28.68 11.85
C THR A 341 1.63 29.94 10.99
N LYS A 342 1.14 29.77 9.75
CA LYS A 342 1.00 30.83 8.74
C LYS A 342 -0.42 31.39 8.72
N ASN A 343 -0.53 32.72 8.62
CA ASN A 343 -1.81 33.46 8.62
C ASN A 343 -2.77 33.13 7.46
N THR A 344 -2.26 32.63 6.33
CA THR A 344 -3.05 32.32 5.12
C THR A 344 -3.04 30.83 4.75
N GLY A 345 -2.33 30.00 5.53
CA GLY A 345 -2.27 28.56 5.30
C GLY A 345 -3.53 27.87 5.81
N ASN A 346 -3.99 26.82 5.12
CA ASN A 346 -5.13 26.00 5.53
C ASN A 346 -4.70 24.76 6.35
N GLY A 347 -3.39 24.51 6.50
CA GLY A 347 -2.85 23.36 7.24
C GLY A 347 -3.20 21.98 6.63
N LEU A 348 -3.65 21.93 5.37
CA LEU A 348 -4.02 20.67 4.71
C LEU A 348 -2.93 20.17 3.75
N GLY A 349 -2.09 21.05 3.22
CA GLY A 349 -1.11 20.72 2.18
C GLY A 349 -0.18 19.56 2.55
N MET A 350 0.43 19.60 3.75
CA MET A 350 1.37 18.55 4.15
C MET A 350 0.72 17.22 4.49
N MET A 351 -0.50 17.23 5.00
CA MET A 351 -1.28 16.01 5.20
C MET A 351 -1.60 15.34 3.85
N VAL A 352 -1.96 16.14 2.83
CA VAL A 352 -2.19 15.63 1.47
C VAL A 352 -0.90 15.00 0.92
N VAL A 353 0.25 15.65 1.10
CA VAL A 353 1.54 15.07 0.70
C VAL A 353 1.80 13.75 1.41
N GLN A 354 1.63 13.68 2.74
CA GLN A 354 1.84 12.45 3.51
C GLN A 354 0.95 11.31 3.01
N ARG A 355 -0.32 11.61 2.73
CA ARG A 355 -1.27 10.64 2.19
C ARG A 355 -0.85 10.14 0.82
N ILE A 356 -0.56 11.04 -0.13
CA ILE A 356 -0.14 10.66 -1.48
C ILE A 356 1.12 9.81 -1.42
N MET A 357 2.13 10.21 -0.63
CA MET A 357 3.35 9.43 -0.45
C MET A 357 3.06 8.03 0.08
N ARG A 358 2.19 7.89 1.08
CA ARG A 358 1.78 6.58 1.61
C ARG A 358 1.07 5.73 0.56
N ASP A 359 0.15 6.32 -0.20
CA ASP A 359 -0.60 5.64 -1.26
C ASP A 359 0.34 5.20 -2.41
N HIS A 360 1.53 5.80 -2.52
CA HIS A 360 2.62 5.44 -3.44
C HIS A 360 3.68 4.50 -2.82
N HIS A 361 3.42 3.93 -1.64
CA HIS A 361 4.38 3.12 -0.88
C HIS A 361 5.70 3.85 -0.55
N GLY A 362 5.66 5.18 -0.55
CA GLY A 362 6.78 6.05 -0.24
C GLY A 362 6.74 6.59 1.20
N THR A 363 7.81 7.28 1.57
CA THR A 363 7.93 7.94 2.87
C THR A 363 8.25 9.42 2.69
N ILE A 364 7.81 10.24 3.64
CA ILE A 364 8.17 11.65 3.72
C ILE A 364 8.87 11.92 5.06
N ALA A 365 9.94 12.70 5.02
CA ALA A 365 10.64 13.22 6.18
C ALA A 365 10.88 14.72 6.05
N ILE A 366 10.88 15.43 7.18
CA ILE A 366 11.14 16.86 7.24
C ILE A 366 12.23 17.08 8.30
N ASP A 367 13.33 17.72 7.89
CA ASP A 367 14.37 18.23 8.78
C ASP A 367 14.36 19.75 8.68
N SER A 368 14.16 20.44 9.79
CA SER A 368 14.09 21.90 9.82
C SER A 368 14.70 22.42 11.10
N ARG A 369 15.29 23.61 11.02
CA ARG A 369 15.78 24.35 12.18
C ARG A 369 15.38 25.81 12.03
N PRO A 370 15.00 26.48 13.13
CA PRO A 370 14.74 27.91 13.11
C PRO A 370 15.91 28.68 12.47
N ASP A 371 15.56 29.60 11.57
CA ASP A 371 16.47 30.49 10.82
C ASP A 371 17.49 29.79 9.90
N GLN A 372 17.33 28.49 9.63
CA GLN A 372 18.22 27.72 8.74
C GLN A 372 17.50 27.08 7.55
N GLY A 373 16.19 27.26 7.44
CA GLY A 373 15.35 26.68 6.39
C GLY A 373 14.88 25.26 6.69
N THR A 374 14.21 24.67 5.71
CA THR A 374 13.60 23.33 5.82
C THR A 374 14.05 22.43 4.68
N VAL A 375 14.25 21.15 4.98
CA VAL A 375 14.54 20.09 4.02
C VAL A 375 13.41 19.07 4.05
N VAL A 376 12.63 19.02 2.97
CA VAL A 376 11.60 18.00 2.75
C VAL A 376 12.20 16.88 1.89
N THR A 377 12.14 15.66 2.41
CA THR A 377 12.66 14.45 1.75
C THR A 377 11.49 13.54 1.38
N LEU A 378 11.36 13.23 0.09
CA LEU A 378 10.37 12.31 -0.46
C LEU A 378 11.11 11.05 -0.93
N GLN A 379 10.75 9.88 -0.43
CA GLN A 379 11.35 8.60 -0.85
C GLN A 379 10.29 7.72 -1.50
N PHE A 380 10.61 7.19 -2.68
CA PHE A 380 9.79 6.26 -3.44
C PHE A 380 10.50 4.92 -3.58
N PRO A 381 9.79 3.78 -3.67
CA PRO A 381 10.39 2.50 -4.02
C PRO A 381 11.12 2.56 -5.38
N ALA A 382 12.30 1.97 -5.46
CA ALA A 382 13.06 1.88 -6.70
C ALA A 382 12.57 0.77 -7.66
N ILE A 383 11.72 -0.13 -7.15
CA ILE A 383 11.14 -1.28 -7.85
C ILE A 383 9.61 -1.13 -7.79
N ASP A 384 8.93 -1.72 -8.77
CA ASP A 384 7.47 -1.79 -8.80
C ASP A 384 6.93 -2.42 -7.50
N PRO A 385 6.16 -1.69 -6.67
CA PRO A 385 5.59 -2.24 -5.46
C PRO A 385 4.59 -3.38 -5.73
N GLU A 386 3.99 -3.45 -6.92
CA GLU A 386 3.05 -4.51 -7.32
C GLU A 386 3.76 -5.74 -7.93
N ARG A 387 5.08 -5.65 -8.19
CA ARG A 387 5.91 -6.76 -8.68
C ARG A 387 7.26 -6.77 -7.95
N PRO A 388 7.30 -7.18 -6.66
CA PRO A 388 8.56 -7.41 -5.98
C PRO A 388 9.36 -8.50 -6.72
N LEU A 389 10.66 -8.25 -6.92
CA LEU A 389 11.60 -9.17 -7.57
C LEU A 389 11.50 -10.57 -6.94
N LEU A 390 10.98 -11.53 -7.70
CA LEU A 390 11.35 -12.93 -7.51
C LEU A 390 12.83 -13.04 -7.87
N GLU A 391 13.70 -13.01 -6.86
CA GLU A 391 15.16 -13.05 -7.02
C GLU A 391 15.61 -14.31 -7.79
N GLU A 392 16.56 -14.09 -8.71
CA GLU A 392 17.12 -15.03 -9.69
C GLU A 392 17.85 -16.24 -9.10
#